data_AF-A0A355YLT6-F1
#
_entry.id   AF-A0A355YLT6-F1
#
_cell.length_a   1.000
_cell.length_b   1.000
_cell.length_c   1.000
_cell.angle_alpha   90.00
_cell.angle_beta   90.00
_cell.angle_gamma   90.00
#
_symmetry.space_group_name_H-M   'P 1'
#
loop_
_entity.id
_entity.type
_entity.pdbx_description
1 polymer ?
#
loop_
_entity_poly.entity_id
_entity_poly.type
_entity_poly.pdbx_seq_one_letter_code
_entity_poly.pdbx_strand_id
1 'polypeptide(L)'
;VSVGNTFIACMLTIVGYSINATIVIFDRIRENMADMKRKDTLEGVVNASITQTLTRSIYTSLTTFVMVAVLFVLGVASIKEFALPLMVGIVCGAYSSVCITGALWYMMKTKIVSKEEAK
;
A
#
# COMPACT_ATOMS: atom_id res chain seq x y z
N VAL A 1 -17.08 3.82 21.36
CA VAL A 1 -17.39 3.67 19.91
C VAL A 1 -18.41 2.57 19.78
N SER A 2 -19.63 2.88 19.34
CA SER A 2 -20.64 1.84 19.09
C SER A 2 -20.18 1.00 17.91
N VAL A 3 -20.06 -0.32 18.11
CA VAL A 3 -19.69 -1.27 17.04
C VAL A 3 -20.91 -1.45 16.14
N GLY A 4 -21.22 -0.43 15.33
CA GLY A 4 -22.37 -0.39 14.43
C GLY A 4 -21.97 -0.55 12.95
N ASN A 5 -22.95 -0.56 12.05
CA ASN A 5 -22.74 -0.75 10.61
C ASN A 5 -21.72 0.23 9.99
N THR A 6 -21.67 1.47 10.50
CA THR A 6 -20.71 2.50 10.06
C THR A 6 -19.26 2.12 10.33
N PHE A 7 -18.98 1.40 11.43
CA PHE A 7 -17.64 0.92 11.75
C PHE A 7 -17.19 -0.17 10.77
N ILE A 8 -18.10 -1.11 10.45
CA ILE A 8 -17.83 -2.19 9.48
C ILE A 8 -17.54 -1.61 8.10
N ALA A 9 -18.36 -0.66 7.64
CA ALA A 9 -18.12 0.05 6.38
C ALA A 9 -16.75 0.75 6.35
N CYS A 10 -16.34 1.33 7.47
CA CYS A 10 -15.04 2.01 7.59
C CYS A 10 -13.89 1.01 7.46
N MET A 11 -13.97 -0.13 8.16
CA MET A 11 -12.97 -1.19 8.08
C MET A 11 -12.82 -1.75 6.67
N LEU A 12 -13.94 -2.06 6.00
CA LEU A 12 -13.95 -2.50 4.61
C LEU A 12 -13.29 -1.48 3.67
N THR A 13 -13.55 -0.18 3.88
CA THR A 13 -12.97 0.89 3.08
C THR A 13 -11.44 0.97 3.27
N ILE A 14 -10.97 0.90 4.52
CA ILE A 14 -9.52 0.94 4.83
C ILE A 14 -8.81 -0.27 4.22
N VAL A 15 -9.40 -1.46 4.33
CA VAL A 15 -8.84 -2.69 3.75
C VAL A 15 -8.75 -2.57 2.23
N GLY A 16 -9.83 -2.15 1.57
CA GLY A 16 -9.83 -1.94 0.12
C GLY A 16 -8.78 -0.93 -0.34
N TYR A 17 -8.65 0.19 0.38
CA TYR A 17 -7.67 1.22 0.09
C TYR A 17 -6.22 0.70 0.21
N SER A 18 -5.91 0.00 1.30
CA SER A 18 -4.56 -0.53 1.55
C SER A 18 -4.17 -1.63 0.55
N ILE A 19 -5.11 -2.51 0.19
CA ILE A 19 -4.87 -3.55 -0.81
C ILE A 19 -4.56 -2.94 -2.17
N ASN A 20 -5.31 -1.92 -2.60
CA ASN A 20 -5.09 -1.24 -3.87
C ASN A 20 -3.66 -0.67 -3.98
N ALA A 21 -3.19 0.03 -2.93
CA ALA A 21 -1.83 0.58 -2.91
C ALA A 21 -0.75 -0.51 -3.02
N THR A 22 -1.00 -1.66 -2.42
CA THR A 22 -0.07 -2.81 -2.40
C THR A 22 -0.01 -3.50 -3.77
N ILE A 23 -1.15 -3.67 -4.44
CA ILE A 23 -1.24 -4.29 -5.78
C ILE A 23 -0.43 -3.49 -6.80
N VAL A 24 -0.49 -2.15 -6.77
CA VAL A 24 0.26 -1.30 -7.71
C VAL A 24 1.77 -1.51 -7.60
N ILE A 25 2.29 -1.68 -6.38
CA ILE A 25 3.72 -1.93 -6.14
C ILE A 25 4.10 -3.32 -6.64
N PHE A 26 3.31 -4.35 -6.31
CA PHE A 26 3.56 -5.71 -6.77
C PHE A 26 3.51 -5.83 -8.29
N ASP A 27 2.56 -5.16 -8.94
CA ASP A 27 2.44 -5.18 -10.39
C ASP A 27 3.66 -4.54 -11.04
N ARG A 28 4.13 -3.39 -10.52
CA ARG A 28 5.35 -2.76 -11.04
C ARG A 28 6.60 -3.62 -10.85
N ILE A 29 6.72 -4.31 -9.72
CA ILE A 29 7.81 -5.26 -9.50
C ILE A 29 7.77 -6.39 -10.53
N ARG A 30 6.58 -6.92 -10.85
CA ARG A 30 6.42 -7.97 -11.88
C ARG A 30 6.76 -7.47 -13.28
N GLU A 31 6.34 -6.27 -13.63
CA GLU A 31 6.63 -5.62 -14.91
C GLU A 31 8.14 -5.41 -15.09
N ASN A 32 8.81 -4.79 -14.12
CA ASN A 32 10.27 -4.59 -14.18
C ASN A 32 11.07 -5.90 -14.14
N MET A 33 10.49 -6.99 -13.61
CA MET A 33 11.08 -8.33 -13.69
C MET A 33 10.94 -8.96 -15.07
N ALA A 34 9.83 -8.72 -15.77
CA ALA A 34 9.64 -9.22 -17.13
C ALA A 34 10.62 -8.54 -18.11
N ASP A 35 10.95 -7.28 -17.85
CA ASP A 35 11.94 -6.50 -18.60
C ASP A 35 13.39 -6.70 -18.11
N MET A 36 13.64 -7.58 -17.13
CA MET A 36 14.99 -7.85 -16.62
C MET A 36 15.92 -8.36 -17.73
N LYS A 37 17.07 -7.71 -17.88
CA LYS A 37 18.16 -8.22 -18.70
C LYS A 37 19.03 -9.16 -17.85
N ARG A 38 19.75 -10.07 -18.52
CA ARG A 38 20.59 -11.12 -17.89
C ARG A 38 21.70 -10.59 -16.94
N LYS A 39 21.93 -9.28 -16.88
CA LYS A 39 22.91 -8.61 -16.01
C LYS A 39 22.29 -7.92 -14.79
N ASP A 40 20.97 -7.83 -14.70
CA ASP A 40 20.30 -7.10 -13.62
C ASP A 40 20.18 -7.98 -12.36
N THR A 41 20.55 -7.40 -11.22
CA THR A 41 20.35 -8.06 -9.92
C THR A 41 18.90 -7.89 -9.46
N LEU A 42 18.37 -8.91 -8.80
CA LEU A 42 16.99 -8.87 -8.27
C LEU A 42 16.78 -7.72 -7.30
N GLU A 43 17.80 -7.39 -6.51
CA GLU A 43 17.79 -6.23 -5.60
C GLU A 43 17.65 -4.90 -6.35
N GLY A 44 18.42 -4.73 -7.44
CA GLY A 44 18.38 -3.50 -8.25
C GLY A 44 17.00 -3.27 -8.87
N VAL A 45 16.37 -4.34 -9.35
CA VAL A 45 15.04 -4.31 -9.98
C VAL A 45 13.96 -3.97 -8.96
N VAL A 46 14.02 -4.57 -7.77
CA VAL A 46 13.10 -4.24 -6.67
C VAL A 46 13.26 -2.80 -6.23
N ASN A 47 14.49 -2.32 -6.04
CA ASN A 47 14.75 -0.94 -5.63
C ASN A 47 14.29 0.10 -6.67
N ALA A 48 14.52 -0.20 -7.95
CA ALA A 48 14.02 0.63 -9.06
C ALA A 48 12.48 0.66 -9.09
N SER A 49 11.83 -0.49 -8.88
CA SER A 49 10.36 -0.59 -8.83
C SER A 49 9.75 0.20 -7.69
N ILE A 50 10.35 0.14 -6.50
CA ILE A 50 9.91 0.92 -5.33
C ILE A 50 10.06 2.41 -5.64
N THR A 51 11.21 2.85 -6.15
CA THR A 51 11.46 4.27 -6.45
C THR A 51 10.48 4.82 -7.49
N GLN A 52 10.17 4.04 -8.55
CA GLN A 52 9.20 4.43 -9.58
C GLN A 52 7.76 4.55 -9.03
N THR A 53 7.37 3.66 -8.12
CA THR A 53 6.00 3.65 -7.56
C THR A 53 5.82 4.62 -6.39
N LEU A 54 6.90 4.98 -5.69
CA LEU A 54 6.87 5.82 -4.48
C LEU A 54 6.17 7.16 -4.73
N THR A 55 6.52 7.86 -5.81
CA THR A 55 5.90 9.16 -6.14
C THR A 55 4.39 9.03 -6.35
N ARG A 56 3.95 8.01 -7.10
CA ARG A 56 2.53 7.75 -7.37
C ARG A 56 1.77 7.37 -6.08
N SER A 57 2.35 6.48 -5.29
CA SER A 57 1.73 5.98 -4.04
C SER A 57 1.59 7.10 -3.00
N ILE A 58 2.59 7.97 -2.89
CA ILE A 58 2.53 9.15 -2.01
C ILE A 58 1.46 10.12 -2.50
N TYR A 59 1.41 10.47 -3.78
CA TYR A 59 0.38 11.40 -4.27
C TYR A 59 -1.04 10.86 -4.10
N THR A 60 -1.26 9.58 -4.36
CA THR A 60 -2.58 8.95 -4.16
C THR A 60 -2.98 8.98 -2.68
N SER A 61 -2.05 8.70 -1.76
CA SER A 61 -2.30 8.73 -0.32
C SER A 61 -2.48 10.14 0.23
N LEU A 62 -1.71 11.10 -0.28
CA LEU A 62 -1.82 12.49 0.13
C LEU A 62 -3.14 13.11 -0.31
N THR A 63 -3.53 12.92 -1.58
CA THR A 63 -4.79 13.46 -2.12
C THR A 63 -6.01 12.89 -1.40
N THR A 64 -6.03 11.58 -1.13
CA THR A 64 -7.11 10.94 -0.37
C THR A 64 -7.11 11.39 1.10
N PHE A 65 -5.95 11.51 1.74
CA PHE A 65 -5.85 12.05 3.09
C PHE A 65 -6.38 13.49 3.18
N VAL A 66 -6.01 14.37 2.23
CA VAL A 66 -6.50 15.75 2.17
C VAL A 66 -8.02 15.77 2.02
N MET A 67 -8.57 14.93 1.13
CA MET A 67 -10.02 14.82 0.94
C MET A 67 -10.75 14.40 2.23
N VAL A 68 -10.26 13.38 2.93
CA VAL A 68 -10.84 12.94 4.21
C VAL A 68 -10.66 13.99 5.31
N ALA A 69 -9.52 14.71 5.35
CA ALA A 69 -9.28 15.78 6.30
C ALA A 69 -10.26 16.95 6.12
N VAL A 70 -10.56 17.33 4.87
CA VAL A 70 -11.59 18.34 4.57
C VAL A 70 -12.97 17.87 5.02
N LEU A 71 -13.32 16.59 4.79
CA LEU A 71 -14.56 16.00 5.28
C LEU A 71 -14.64 15.98 6.81
N PHE A 72 -13.51 15.79 7.50
CA PHE A 72 -13.48 15.84 8.97
C PHE A 72 -13.74 17.27 9.51
N VAL A 73 -13.21 18.30 8.85
CA VAL A 73 -13.42 19.70 9.28
C VAL A 73 -14.83 20.17 8.95
N LEU A 74 -15.27 20.00 7.71
CA LEU A 74 -16.53 20.54 7.18
C LEU A 74 -17.74 19.60 7.32
N GLY A 75 -17.52 18.33 7.64
CA GLY A 75 -18.59 17.32 7.72
C GLY A 75 -19.50 17.47 8.94
N VAL A 76 -20.64 16.79 8.89
CA VAL A 76 -21.57 16.64 10.04
C VAL A 76 -21.05 15.62 11.05
N ALA A 77 -21.55 15.65 12.29
CA ALA A 77 -21.06 14.81 13.39
C ALA A 77 -20.94 13.32 13.06
N SER A 78 -21.91 12.75 12.34
CA SER A 78 -21.89 11.34 11.90
C SER A 78 -20.75 11.01 10.94
N ILE A 79 -20.35 11.95 10.08
CA ILE A 79 -19.23 11.78 9.14
C ILE A 79 -17.89 11.95 9.86
N LYS A 80 -17.81 12.83 10.87
CA LYS A 80 -16.58 13.04 11.64
C LYS A 80 -16.15 11.78 12.40
N GLU A 81 -17.11 11.09 13.00
CA GLU A 81 -16.90 9.79 13.66
C GLU A 81 -16.41 8.71 12.68
N PHE A 82 -16.73 8.82 11.40
CA PHE A 82 -16.26 7.92 10.33
C PHE A 82 -14.92 8.34 9.72
N ALA A 83 -14.67 9.64 9.60
CA ALA A 83 -13.47 10.20 8.97
C ALA A 83 -12.21 10.00 9.82
N LEU A 84 -12.33 10.07 11.15
CA LEU A 84 -11.19 9.87 12.07
C LEU A 84 -10.51 8.49 11.91
N PRO A 85 -11.25 7.36 11.99
CA PRO A 85 -10.67 6.04 11.76
C PRO A 85 -10.11 5.86 10.34
N LEU A 86 -10.78 6.45 9.34
CA LEU A 86 -10.33 6.43 7.94
C LEU A 86 -9.01 7.17 7.74
N MET A 87 -8.83 8.34 8.36
CA MET A 87 -7.56 9.07 8.32
C MET A 87 -6.42 8.23 8.87
N VAL A 88 -6.60 7.62 10.04
CA VAL A 88 -5.58 6.76 10.65
C VAL A 88 -5.31 5.54 9.77
N GLY A 89 -6.36 4.92 9.23
CA GLY A 89 -6.25 3.78 8.32
C GLY A 89 -5.48 4.09 7.02
N ILE A 90 -5.72 5.25 6.41
CA ILE A 90 -5.02 5.70 5.20
C ILE A 90 -3.54 5.94 5.50
N VAL A 91 -3.20 6.61 6.61
CA VAL A 91 -1.80 6.88 6.97
C VAL A 91 -1.05 5.58 7.26
N CYS A 92 -1.62 4.69 8.08
CA CYS A 92 -1.02 3.39 8.39
C CYS A 92 -0.92 2.51 7.14
N GLY A 93 -1.95 2.50 6.29
CA GLY A 93 -1.98 1.75 5.03
C GLY A 93 -0.95 2.25 4.03
N ALA A 94 -0.85 3.57 3.85
CA ALA A 94 0.13 4.19 2.95
C ALA A 94 1.57 3.89 3.39
N TYR A 95 1.85 4.02 4.70
CA TYR A 95 3.16 3.69 5.25
C TYR A 95 3.49 2.21 5.08
N SER A 96 2.57 1.31 5.44
CA SER A 96 2.76 -0.13 5.30
C SER A 96 3.00 -0.54 3.85
N SER A 97 2.19 -0.04 2.91
CA SER A 97 2.30 -0.39 1.50
C SER A 97 3.62 0.10 0.89
N VAL A 98 4.07 1.33 1.16
CA VAL A 98 5.31 1.87 0.58
C VAL A 98 6.57 1.26 1.21
N CYS A 99 6.60 1.10 2.55
CA CYS A 99 7.80 0.70 3.26
C CYS A 99 7.97 -0.83 3.39
N ILE A 100 6.88 -1.58 3.54
CA ILE A 100 6.94 -3.01 3.90
C ILE A 100 6.81 -3.90 2.65
N THR A 101 5.98 -3.53 1.67
CA THR A 101 5.67 -4.39 0.51
C THR A 101 6.90 -4.79 -0.29
N GLY A 102 7.80 -3.84 -0.59
CA GLY A 102 9.00 -4.11 -1.37
C GLY A 102 9.97 -5.07 -0.67
N ALA A 103 10.21 -4.85 0.62
CA ALA A 103 11.06 -5.71 1.44
C ALA A 103 10.46 -7.12 1.63
N LEU A 104 9.13 -7.18 1.86
CA LEU A 104 8.41 -8.44 2.00
C LEU A 104 8.47 -9.27 0.71
N TRP A 105 8.28 -8.62 -0.44
CA TRP A 105 8.37 -9.27 -1.74
C TRP A 105 9.76 -9.87 -1.99
N TYR A 106 10.81 -9.08 -1.71
CA TYR A 106 12.19 -9.54 -1.81
C TYR A 106 12.43 -10.78 -0.94
N MET A 107 12.06 -10.73 0.34
CA MET A 107 12.20 -11.86 1.26
C MET A 107 11.45 -13.13 0.82
N MET A 108 10.23 -12.97 0.30
CA MET A 108 9.46 -14.11 -0.23
C MET A 108 10.17 -14.76 -1.42
N LYS A 109 10.74 -13.95 -2.33
CA LYS A 109 11.48 -14.48 -3.48
C LYS A 109 12.77 -15.17 -3.06
N THR A 110 13.57 -14.59 -2.18
CA THR A 110 14.84 -15.16 -1.72
C THR A 110 14.63 -16.50 -0.98
N LYS A 111 13.54 -16.62 -0.19
CA LYS A 111 13.18 -17.90 0.44
C LYS A 111 12.67 -18.96 -0.54
N ILE A 112 12.06 -18.57 -1.66
CA ILE A 112 11.63 -19.51 -2.70
C ILE A 112 12.84 -19.99 -3.52
N VAL A 113 13.74 -19.07 -3.92
CA VAL A 113 14.99 -19.40 -4.64
C VAL A 113 15.88 -20.31 -3.79
N SER A 114 16.04 -20.04 -2.49
CA SER A 114 16.79 -20.93 -1.57
C SER A 114 16.17 -22.32 -1.43
N LYS A 115 14.86 -22.48 -1.70
CA LYS A 115 14.18 -23.77 -1.67
C LYS A 115 14.32 -24.54 -2.99
N GLU A 116 14.51 -23.84 -4.10
CA GLU A 116 14.83 -24.44 -5.41
C GLU A 116 16.30 -24.89 -5.49
N GLU A 117 17.26 -24.14 -4.91
CA GLU A 117 18.66 -24.57 -4.91
C GLU A 117 18.96 -25.71 -3.90
N ALA A 118 18.06 -25.95 -2.94
CA ALA A 118 18.18 -27.04 -1.97
C ALA A 118 17.52 -28.36 -2.44
N LYS A 119 16.99 -28.41 -3.68
CA LYS A 119 16.30 -29.57 -4.24
C LYS A 119 16.98 -30.03 -5.53
#